data_AF-O62508-F1
#
_entry.id   AF-O62508-F1
#
_cell.length_a   1.000
_cell.length_b   1.000
_cell.length_c   1.000
_cell.angle_alpha   90.00
_cell.angle_beta   90.00
_cell.angle_gamma   90.00
#
_symmetry.space_group_name_H-M   'P 1'
#
loop_
_entity.id
_entity.type
_entity.pdbx_description
1 polymer ?
#
loop_
_entity_poly.entity_id
_entity_poly.type
_entity_poly.pdbx_seq_one_letter_code
_entity_poly.pdbx_strand_id
1 'polypeptide(L)'
;MRFLPILFLIFPNCLCDFRFGPTAQREIVDFHNSLRSQLANGDYVVDGVPKPPAKDMMKMKWDPILAGMAKNNAATCPSLFTDSKMLGRNYYHRLANVTSGSLDKYALFAVKKWERQFQERGWKNQEFRMFGDHRLLTSATQMVWATTRHVGCGVNICDAEKNLFGYRNKVVVICEYQSKGNIHGLPIYKEGPTCSACPASTKCERRSGLCF
;
A
#
# COMPACT_ATOMS: atom_id res chain seq x y z
N MET A 1 -13.63 26.91 47.63
CA MET A 1 -13.49 26.01 46.47
C MET A 1 -12.11 26.23 45.85
N ARG A 2 -11.18 25.28 45.99
CA ARG A 2 -9.84 25.35 45.36
C ARG A 2 -9.89 24.57 44.04
N PHE A 3 -9.80 25.27 42.91
CA PHE A 3 -9.66 24.67 41.59
C PHE A 3 -8.19 24.30 41.36
N LEU A 4 -7.91 23.02 41.06
CA LEU A 4 -6.62 22.59 40.53
C LEU A 4 -6.54 22.97 39.04
N PRO A 5 -5.41 23.50 38.55
CA PRO A 5 -5.22 23.74 37.13
C PRO A 5 -4.94 22.41 36.42
N ILE A 6 -5.70 22.11 35.37
CA ILE A 6 -5.43 21.00 34.45
C ILE A 6 -4.21 21.40 33.62
N LEU A 7 -3.06 20.79 33.91
CA LEU A 7 -1.85 20.92 33.10
C LEU A 7 -2.04 20.12 31.81
N PHE A 8 -2.42 20.79 30.72
CA PHE A 8 -2.37 20.20 29.38
C PHE A 8 -0.90 19.96 29.01
N LEU A 9 -0.49 18.69 29.01
CA LEU A 9 0.78 18.27 28.41
C LEU A 9 0.70 18.48 26.90
N ILE A 10 1.25 19.61 26.44
CA ILE A 10 1.53 19.85 25.02
C ILE A 10 2.70 18.95 24.66
N PHE A 11 2.43 17.76 24.11
CA PHE A 11 3.45 16.97 23.45
C PHE A 11 3.98 17.81 22.28
N PRO A 12 5.29 18.11 22.20
CA PRO A 12 5.86 18.77 21.06
C PRO A 12 5.94 17.74 19.94
N ASN A 13 4.81 17.48 19.27
CA ASN A 13 4.89 16.90 17.94
C ASN A 13 5.67 17.90 17.10
N CYS A 14 6.88 17.53 16.65
CA CYS A 14 7.47 18.27 15.54
C CYS A 14 6.40 18.30 14.45
N LEU A 15 5.91 19.49 14.09
CA LEU A 15 5.12 19.75 12.88
C LEU A 15 6.05 19.63 11.64
N CYS A 16 6.81 18.55 11.59
CA CYS A 16 7.62 18.17 10.46
C CYS A 16 6.64 17.62 9.41
N ASP A 17 6.42 18.37 8.33
CA ASP A 17 5.54 17.98 7.24
C ASP A 17 6.21 16.91 6.36
N PHE A 18 6.30 15.70 6.89
CA PHE A 18 6.80 14.57 6.13
C PHE A 18 5.81 14.18 5.04
N ARG A 19 6.31 14.16 3.80
CA ARG A 19 5.57 13.77 2.60
C ARG A 19 6.54 13.18 1.59
N PHE A 20 6.03 12.29 0.75
CA PHE A 20 6.79 11.83 -0.41
C PHE A 20 6.86 12.95 -1.46
N GLY A 21 8.05 13.15 -2.02
CA GLY A 21 8.25 14.06 -3.14
C GLY A 21 7.60 13.55 -4.43
N PRO A 22 7.42 14.40 -5.46
CA PRO A 22 6.76 14.02 -6.71
C PRO A 22 7.37 12.79 -7.40
N THR A 23 8.70 12.60 -7.31
CA THR A 23 9.39 11.43 -7.84
C THR A 23 8.95 10.15 -7.13
N ALA A 24 8.95 10.13 -5.79
CA ALA A 24 8.50 8.97 -5.03
C ALA A 24 7.01 8.67 -5.24
N GLN A 25 6.16 9.69 -5.35
CA GLN A 25 4.74 9.51 -5.69
C GLN A 25 4.57 8.80 -7.04
N ARG A 26 5.34 9.21 -8.05
CA ARG A 26 5.36 8.56 -9.36
C ARG A 26 5.87 7.13 -9.27
N GLU A 27 6.98 6.90 -8.57
CA GLU A 27 7.56 5.56 -8.39
C GLU A 27 6.58 4.60 -7.71
N ILE A 28 5.81 5.06 -6.72
CA ILE A 28 4.74 4.26 -6.10
C ILE A 28 3.72 3.82 -7.15
N VAL A 29 3.19 4.76 -7.93
CA VAL A 29 2.18 4.48 -8.96
C VAL A 29 2.74 3.58 -10.06
N ASP A 30 3.95 3.85 -10.52
CA ASP A 30 4.62 3.08 -11.58
C ASP A 30 4.91 1.65 -11.11
N PHE A 31 5.32 1.45 -9.86
CA PHE A 31 5.51 0.10 -9.31
C PHE A 31 4.20 -0.68 -9.26
N HIS A 32 3.12 -0.07 -8.77
CA HIS A 32 1.81 -0.71 -8.75
C HIS A 32 1.34 -1.07 -10.17
N ASN A 33 1.43 -0.13 -11.11
CA ASN A 33 0.99 -0.36 -12.49
C ASN A 33 1.87 -1.37 -13.23
N SER A 34 3.18 -1.41 -12.97
CA SER A 34 4.07 -2.43 -13.55
C SER A 34 3.68 -3.83 -13.07
N LEU A 35 3.47 -4.02 -11.77
CA LEU A 35 3.03 -5.29 -11.20
C LEU A 35 1.64 -5.72 -11.74
N ARG A 36 0.70 -4.78 -11.78
CA ARG A 36 -0.65 -5.00 -12.31
C ARG A 36 -0.64 -5.33 -13.80
N SER A 37 0.25 -4.70 -14.56
CA SER A 37 0.42 -4.95 -16.00
C SER A 37 0.98 -6.35 -16.26
N GLN A 38 2.00 -6.77 -15.49
CA GLN A 38 2.53 -8.14 -15.56
C GLN A 38 1.42 -9.17 -15.29
N LEU A 39 0.56 -8.93 -14.28
CA LEU A 39 -0.59 -9.80 -14.01
C LEU A 39 -1.64 -9.76 -15.13
N ALA A 40 -1.96 -8.58 -15.68
CA ALA A 40 -2.92 -8.45 -16.77
C ALA A 40 -2.50 -9.22 -18.02
N ASN A 41 -1.20 -9.25 -18.31
CA ASN A 41 -0.63 -9.95 -19.45
C ASN A 41 -0.29 -11.43 -19.19
N GLY A 42 -0.36 -11.89 -17.93
CA GLY A 42 0.00 -13.26 -17.55
C GLY A 42 1.51 -13.50 -17.42
N ASP A 43 2.30 -12.43 -17.31
CA ASP A 43 3.77 -12.47 -17.22
C ASP A 43 4.28 -12.62 -15.77
N TYR A 44 3.41 -12.40 -14.77
CA TYR A 44 3.81 -12.45 -13.37
C TYR A 44 3.89 -13.89 -12.86
N VAL A 45 5.04 -14.25 -12.30
CA VAL A 45 5.33 -15.58 -11.75
C VAL A 45 5.49 -15.47 -10.24
N VAL A 46 4.84 -16.37 -9.49
CA VAL A 46 4.97 -16.47 -8.03
C VAL A 46 5.58 -17.81 -7.69
N ASP A 47 6.78 -17.81 -7.10
CA ASP A 47 7.48 -19.04 -6.70
C ASP A 47 7.52 -20.10 -7.83
N GLY A 48 7.94 -19.66 -9.03
CA GLY A 48 8.00 -20.51 -10.22
C GLY A 48 6.66 -20.84 -10.88
N VAL A 49 5.51 -20.43 -10.29
CA VAL A 49 4.17 -20.69 -10.82
C VAL A 49 3.62 -19.45 -11.54
N PRO A 50 3.41 -19.48 -12.87
CA PRO A 50 2.76 -18.40 -13.59
C PRO A 50 1.35 -18.11 -13.08
N LYS A 51 0.99 -16.83 -12.97
CA LYS A 51 -0.37 -16.41 -12.62
C LYS A 51 -1.20 -16.20 -13.90
N PRO A 52 -2.49 -16.58 -13.90
CA PRO A 52 -3.33 -16.40 -15.07
C PRO A 52 -3.50 -14.91 -15.42
N PRO A 53 -3.69 -14.56 -16.69
CA PRO A 53 -3.90 -13.17 -17.10
C PRO A 53 -5.19 -12.61 -16.48
N ALA A 54 -5.14 -11.32 -16.12
CA ALA A 54 -6.29 -10.57 -15.63
C ALA A 54 -7.02 -9.87 -16.77
N LYS A 55 -8.35 -10.03 -16.84
CA LYS A 55 -9.17 -9.41 -17.89
C LYS A 55 -9.77 -8.05 -17.55
N ASP A 56 -9.73 -7.64 -16.28
CA ASP A 56 -10.41 -6.45 -15.74
C ASP A 56 -9.52 -5.53 -14.88
N MET A 57 -8.19 -5.67 -14.99
CA MET A 57 -7.21 -4.98 -14.16
C MET A 57 -7.17 -3.47 -14.46
N MET A 58 -7.61 -2.64 -13.51
CA MET A 58 -7.58 -1.18 -13.68
C MET A 58 -6.17 -0.60 -13.56
N LYS A 59 -5.88 0.49 -14.28
CA LYS A 59 -4.71 1.34 -14.10
C LYS A 59 -4.90 2.19 -12.85
N MET A 60 -3.89 2.17 -11.98
CA MET A 60 -3.85 2.93 -10.74
C MET A 60 -3.35 4.36 -10.99
N LYS A 61 -3.93 5.33 -10.30
CA LYS A 61 -3.55 6.75 -10.32
C LYS A 61 -3.23 7.23 -8.92
N TRP A 62 -2.36 8.25 -8.83
CA TRP A 62 -2.14 8.94 -7.56
C TRP A 62 -3.37 9.75 -7.17
N ASP A 63 -3.73 9.73 -5.89
CA ASP A 63 -4.79 10.56 -5.34
C ASP A 63 -4.24 11.38 -4.16
N PRO A 64 -4.24 12.72 -4.26
CA PRO A 64 -3.70 13.59 -3.21
C PRO A 64 -4.54 13.59 -1.93
N ILE A 65 -5.84 13.31 -2.00
CA ILE A 65 -6.72 13.20 -0.83
C ILE A 65 -6.37 11.93 -0.05
N LEU A 66 -6.21 10.81 -0.75
CA LEU A 66 -5.74 9.56 -0.13
C LEU A 66 -4.35 9.75 0.49
N ALA A 67 -3.44 10.47 -0.18
CA ALA A 67 -2.10 10.76 0.34
C ALA A 67 -2.15 11.61 1.62
N GLY A 68 -3.03 12.61 1.68
CA GLY A 68 -3.27 13.41 2.88
C GLY A 68 -3.77 12.56 4.05
N MET A 69 -4.73 11.67 3.82
CA MET A 69 -5.21 10.73 4.85
C MET A 69 -4.12 9.77 5.32
N ALA A 70 -3.38 9.18 4.38
CA ALA A 70 -2.26 8.28 4.67
C ALA A 70 -1.16 8.98 5.50
N LYS A 71 -0.85 10.24 5.17
CA LYS A 71 0.08 11.08 5.93
C LYS A 71 -0.41 11.29 7.36
N ASN A 72 -1.67 11.66 7.54
CA ASN A 72 -2.25 11.87 8.87
C ASN A 72 -2.22 10.58 9.70
N ASN A 73 -2.52 9.43 9.09
CA ASN A 73 -2.42 8.13 9.75
C ASN A 73 -0.98 7.74 10.09
N ALA A 74 0.01 8.05 9.23
CA ALA A 74 1.42 7.81 9.54
C ALA A 74 1.90 8.71 10.69
N ALA A 75 1.36 9.94 10.76
CA ALA A 75 1.65 10.92 11.81
C ALA A 75 1.22 10.47 13.21
N THR A 76 0.22 9.58 13.34
CA THR A 76 -0.18 9.02 14.63
C THR A 76 0.78 7.96 15.17
N CYS A 77 1.85 7.65 14.42
CA CYS A 77 2.87 6.69 14.80
C CYS A 77 2.36 5.31 15.26
N PRO A 78 1.48 4.66 14.49
CA PRO A 78 0.89 3.40 14.90
C PRO A 78 1.98 2.33 15.16
N SER A 79 1.80 1.54 16.20
CA SER A 79 2.67 0.40 16.50
C SER A 79 2.45 -0.75 15.51
N LEU A 80 1.19 -0.94 15.09
CA LEU A 80 0.76 -2.04 14.23
C LEU A 80 -0.19 -1.56 13.12
N PHE A 81 -0.38 -2.41 12.12
CA PHE A 81 -1.40 -2.20 11.10
C PHE A 81 -2.79 -2.16 11.71
N THR A 82 -3.59 -1.17 11.31
CA THR A 82 -5.03 -1.08 11.61
C THR A 82 -5.78 -0.97 10.29
N ASP A 83 -6.72 -1.88 10.04
CA ASP A 83 -7.50 -1.86 8.80
C ASP A 83 -8.44 -0.64 8.77
N SER A 84 -8.69 -0.11 7.57
CA SER A 84 -9.69 0.94 7.35
C SER A 84 -11.01 0.32 6.96
N LYS A 85 -12.14 0.79 7.51
CA LYS A 85 -13.46 0.23 7.13
C LYS A 85 -13.83 0.52 5.66
N MET A 86 -13.39 1.65 5.13
CA MET A 86 -13.82 2.16 3.81
C MET A 86 -12.72 2.07 2.74
N LEU A 87 -11.46 2.17 3.14
CA LEU A 87 -10.31 2.17 2.24
C LEU A 87 -9.56 0.85 2.34
N GLY A 88 -8.89 0.48 1.26
CA GLY A 88 -7.79 -0.48 1.38
C GLY A 88 -6.62 0.21 2.06
N ARG A 89 -5.85 -0.50 2.88
CA ARG A 89 -4.68 0.06 3.54
C ARG A 89 -3.53 -0.92 3.58
N ASN A 90 -2.33 -0.42 3.27
CA ASN A 90 -1.09 -1.11 3.54
C ASN A 90 -0.24 -0.31 4.53
N TYR A 91 0.47 -1.04 5.40
CA TYR A 91 1.38 -0.49 6.40
C TYR A 91 2.75 -1.11 6.25
N TYR A 92 3.78 -0.28 6.36
CA TYR A 92 5.17 -0.67 6.41
C TYR A 92 5.86 0.15 7.50
N HIS A 93 6.80 -0.47 8.21
CA HIS A 93 7.69 0.27 9.08
C HIS A 93 9.11 -0.28 9.00
N ARG A 94 10.08 0.55 9.38
CA ARG A 94 11.49 0.16 9.51
C ARG A 94 12.18 0.96 10.61
N LEU A 95 12.93 0.27 11.46
CA LEU A 95 13.84 0.90 12.40
C LEU A 95 15.03 1.53 11.62
N ALA A 96 15.37 2.77 11.96
CA ALA A 96 16.42 3.54 11.31
C ALA A 96 16.97 4.63 12.23
N ASN A 97 18.13 5.19 11.87
CA ASN A 97 18.67 6.41 12.46
C ASN A 97 18.57 7.52 11.41
N VAL A 98 17.40 8.17 11.35
CA VAL A 98 17.14 9.23 10.37
C VAL A 98 17.40 10.56 11.05
N THR A 99 18.45 11.24 10.64
CA THR A 99 18.85 12.54 11.21
C THR A 99 18.32 13.72 10.41
N SER A 100 18.23 13.57 9.09
CA SER A 100 17.72 14.58 8.15
C SER A 100 17.53 13.97 6.76
N GLY A 101 16.90 14.73 5.85
CA GLY A 101 16.78 14.40 4.43
C GLY A 101 15.45 13.78 4.01
N SER A 102 15.32 13.52 2.71
CA SER A 102 14.11 12.94 2.12
C SER A 102 13.87 11.51 2.61
N LEU A 103 12.58 11.18 2.80
CA LEU A 103 12.11 9.82 3.13
C LEU A 103 11.71 9.01 1.89
N ASP A 104 11.91 9.56 0.70
CA ASP A 104 11.45 8.98 -0.58
C ASP A 104 11.90 7.53 -0.79
N LYS A 105 13.11 7.15 -0.38
CA LYS A 105 13.58 5.76 -0.47
C LYS A 105 12.67 4.75 0.22
N TYR A 106 11.94 5.16 1.27
CA TYR A 106 11.03 4.28 2.01
C TYR A 106 9.76 3.98 1.22
N ALA A 107 9.40 4.79 0.22
CA ALA A 107 8.32 4.47 -0.72
C ALA A 107 8.62 3.17 -1.45
N LEU A 108 9.78 3.08 -2.10
CA LEU A 108 10.21 1.88 -2.82
C LEU A 108 10.44 0.69 -1.88
N PHE A 109 10.95 0.90 -0.67
CA PHE A 109 11.08 -0.18 0.31
C PHE A 109 9.72 -0.76 0.72
N ALA A 110 8.71 0.09 0.92
CA ALA A 110 7.37 -0.34 1.31
C ALA A 110 6.71 -1.18 0.21
N VAL A 111 6.62 -0.66 -1.02
CA VAL A 111 5.94 -1.35 -2.13
C VAL A 111 6.63 -2.66 -2.51
N LYS A 112 7.97 -2.69 -2.51
CA LYS A 112 8.73 -3.94 -2.72
C LYS A 112 8.52 -4.94 -1.59
N LYS A 113 8.44 -4.49 -0.33
CA LYS A 113 8.21 -5.41 0.80
C LYS A 113 6.81 -6.02 0.75
N TRP A 114 5.81 -5.26 0.32
CA TRP A 114 4.46 -5.76 0.16
C TRP A 114 4.36 -6.76 -0.98
N GLU A 115 4.83 -6.43 -2.19
CA GLU A 115 4.83 -7.35 -3.34
C GLU A 115 5.56 -8.67 -3.02
N ARG A 116 6.70 -8.59 -2.32
CA ARG A 116 7.50 -9.75 -1.91
C ARG A 116 6.73 -10.76 -1.04
N GLN A 117 5.58 -10.39 -0.43
CA GLN A 117 4.73 -11.37 0.24
C GLN A 117 4.29 -12.49 -0.70
N PHE A 118 4.01 -12.20 -1.98
CA PHE A 118 3.68 -13.24 -2.96
C PHE A 118 4.82 -14.24 -3.12
N GLN A 119 6.04 -13.74 -3.34
CA GLN A 119 7.21 -14.60 -3.55
C GLN A 119 7.60 -15.38 -2.29
N GLU A 120 7.48 -14.77 -1.10
CA GLU A 120 7.88 -15.42 0.17
C GLU A 120 6.87 -16.44 0.69
N ARG A 121 5.60 -16.34 0.29
CA ARG A 121 4.50 -17.07 0.94
C ARG A 121 3.59 -17.83 -0.02
N GLY A 122 3.84 -17.68 -1.32
CA GLY A 122 3.06 -18.27 -2.41
C GLY A 122 1.71 -17.59 -2.61
N TRP A 123 1.10 -17.83 -3.77
CA TRP A 123 -0.26 -17.40 -4.09
C TRP A 123 -0.97 -18.51 -4.86
N LYS A 124 -1.87 -19.21 -4.17
CA LYS A 124 -2.51 -20.43 -4.65
C LYS A 124 -3.91 -20.21 -5.19
N ASN A 125 -4.73 -19.44 -4.47
CA ASN A 125 -6.15 -19.26 -4.78
C ASN A 125 -6.43 -17.85 -5.31
N GLN A 126 -7.29 -17.74 -6.31
CA GLN A 126 -7.65 -16.43 -6.87
C GLN A 126 -8.72 -15.69 -6.05
N GLU A 127 -9.59 -16.46 -5.39
CA GLU A 127 -10.55 -15.94 -4.42
C GLU A 127 -9.83 -15.56 -3.13
N PHE A 128 -9.94 -14.29 -2.73
CA PHE A 128 -9.33 -13.81 -1.51
C PHE A 128 -10.03 -14.38 -0.29
N ARG A 129 -9.24 -15.01 0.59
CA ARG A 129 -9.72 -15.59 1.85
C ARG A 129 -9.00 -14.96 3.03
N MET A 130 -9.70 -14.09 3.75
CA MET A 130 -9.16 -13.42 4.95
C MET A 130 -8.54 -14.39 5.98
N PHE A 131 -9.04 -15.63 6.03
CA PHE A 131 -8.48 -16.72 6.82
C PHE A 131 -7.74 -17.70 5.89
N GLY A 132 -6.57 -18.17 6.33
CA GLY A 132 -5.75 -19.10 5.56
C GLY A 132 -4.54 -18.44 4.88
N ASP A 133 -4.27 -18.85 3.65
CA ASP A 133 -3.09 -18.45 2.86
C ASP A 133 -3.00 -16.93 2.66
N HIS A 134 -4.11 -16.27 2.32
CA HIS A 134 -4.11 -14.83 2.06
C HIS A 134 -3.98 -13.94 3.29
N ARG A 135 -4.14 -14.46 4.52
CA ARG A 135 -3.93 -13.67 5.76
C ARG A 135 -2.55 -13.01 5.78
N LEU A 136 -1.59 -13.66 5.13
CA LEU A 136 -0.21 -13.25 5.06
C LEU A 136 0.16 -12.53 3.75
N LEU A 137 -0.80 -12.34 2.84
CA LEU A 137 -0.63 -11.73 1.53
C LEU A 137 -1.40 -10.41 1.39
N THR A 138 -2.07 -9.96 2.45
CA THR A 138 -3.04 -8.85 2.40
C THR A 138 -2.47 -7.57 1.79
N SER A 139 -1.19 -7.29 2.01
CA SER A 139 -0.59 -6.10 1.41
C SER A 139 -0.40 -6.26 -0.09
N ALA A 140 0.13 -7.39 -0.52
CA ALA A 140 0.34 -7.71 -1.93
C ALA A 140 -0.99 -7.78 -2.71
N THR A 141 -1.99 -8.47 -2.17
CA THR A 141 -3.31 -8.61 -2.81
C THR A 141 -4.02 -7.28 -2.97
N GLN A 142 -3.87 -6.35 -2.01
CA GLN A 142 -4.42 -4.99 -2.14
C GLN A 142 -3.77 -4.20 -3.28
N MET A 143 -2.46 -4.36 -3.50
CA MET A 143 -1.75 -3.68 -4.60
C MET A 143 -2.29 -4.08 -5.97
N VAL A 144 -2.67 -5.35 -6.12
CA VAL A 144 -3.10 -5.96 -7.38
C VAL A 144 -4.61 -6.22 -7.46
N TRP A 145 -5.39 -5.65 -6.55
CA TRP A 145 -6.84 -5.80 -6.57
C TRP A 145 -7.43 -5.09 -7.80
N ALA A 146 -8.10 -5.83 -8.69
CA ALA A 146 -8.44 -5.36 -10.03
C ALA A 146 -9.24 -4.05 -10.04
N THR A 147 -10.21 -3.91 -9.13
CA THR A 147 -11.10 -2.75 -9.09
C THR A 147 -10.53 -1.53 -8.36
N THR A 148 -9.38 -1.65 -7.70
CA THR A 148 -8.69 -0.53 -7.04
C THR A 148 -8.04 0.36 -8.10
N ARG A 149 -8.34 1.67 -8.08
CA ARG A 149 -7.95 2.63 -9.13
C ARG A 149 -7.10 3.79 -8.62
N HIS A 150 -7.11 4.05 -7.32
CA HIS A 150 -6.39 5.16 -6.72
C HIS A 150 -5.56 4.69 -5.54
N VAL A 151 -4.38 5.29 -5.40
CA VAL A 151 -3.50 5.13 -4.26
C VAL A 151 -2.98 6.48 -3.82
N GLY A 152 -2.84 6.68 -2.52
CA GLY A 152 -2.09 7.79 -1.97
C GLY A 152 -1.37 7.32 -0.72
N CYS A 153 -0.12 7.75 -0.56
CA CYS A 153 0.73 7.28 0.52
C CYS A 153 1.31 8.44 1.32
N GLY A 154 1.52 8.18 2.61
CA GLY A 154 2.14 9.07 3.56
C GLY A 154 3.29 8.37 4.28
N VAL A 155 4.21 9.18 4.79
CA VAL A 155 5.37 8.72 5.53
C VAL A 155 5.57 9.61 6.75
N ASN A 156 6.02 9.02 7.85
CA ASN A 156 6.40 9.76 9.04
C ASN A 156 7.60 9.12 9.73
N ILE A 157 8.34 9.93 10.49
CA ILE A 157 9.32 9.46 11.46
C ILE A 157 8.66 9.42 12.83
N CYS A 158 8.76 8.28 13.49
CA CYS A 158 8.31 8.06 14.85
C CYS A 158 9.50 7.74 15.75
N ASP A 159 9.36 7.96 17.03
CA ASP A 159 10.34 7.45 17.99
C ASP A 159 10.35 5.92 17.94
N ALA A 160 11.55 5.34 17.87
CA ALA A 160 11.68 3.91 18.11
C ALA A 160 11.41 3.66 19.60
N GLU A 161 10.65 2.62 19.93
CA GLU A 161 10.54 2.18 21.32
C GLU A 161 11.97 1.95 21.86
N LYS A 162 12.25 2.62 23.00
CA LYS A 162 13.56 2.79 23.68
C LYS A 162 14.71 1.97 23.09
N ASN A 163 15.48 2.57 22.18
CA ASN A 163 16.76 2.06 21.63
C ASN A 163 16.74 0.57 21.22
N LEU A 164 15.63 0.08 20.67
CA LEU A 164 15.59 -1.25 20.06
C LEU A 164 16.72 -1.36 19.01
N PHE A 165 17.72 -2.19 19.31
CA PHE A 165 18.88 -2.48 18.45
C PHE A 165 19.71 -1.25 18.04
N GLY A 166 19.74 -0.19 18.87
CA GLY A 166 20.52 1.03 18.60
C GLY A 166 19.89 1.99 17.59
N TYR A 167 18.63 1.77 17.22
CA TYR A 167 17.86 2.69 16.40
C TYR A 167 17.08 3.69 17.25
N ARG A 168 17.11 4.96 16.83
CA ARG A 168 16.38 6.06 17.47
C ARG A 168 15.01 6.28 16.86
N ASN A 169 14.81 5.87 15.61
CA ASN A 169 13.61 6.16 14.86
C ASN A 169 12.96 4.90 14.29
N LYS A 170 11.64 4.94 14.14
CA LYS A 170 10.81 4.05 13.34
C LYS A 170 10.21 4.87 12.20
N VAL A 171 10.63 4.61 10.97
CA VAL A 171 9.97 5.20 9.79
C VAL A 171 8.72 4.40 9.49
N VAL A 172 7.57 5.07 9.42
CA VAL A 172 6.26 4.48 9.11
C VAL A 172 5.81 4.95 7.73
N VAL A 173 5.40 4.03 6.88
CA VAL A 173 4.77 4.28 5.59
C VAL A 173 3.38 3.68 5.59
N ILE A 174 2.39 4.47 5.19
CA ILE A 174 1.02 4.02 4.98
C ILE A 174 0.63 4.35 3.55
N CYS A 175 -0.02 3.41 2.86
CA CYS A 175 -0.72 3.67 1.61
C CYS A 175 -2.20 3.36 1.81
N GLU A 176 -3.05 4.28 1.37
CA GLU A 176 -4.50 4.13 1.31
C GLU A 176 -4.92 3.90 -0.15
N TYR A 177 -5.94 3.07 -0.35
CA TYR A 177 -6.38 2.59 -1.65
C TYR A 177 -7.89 2.77 -1.82
N GLN A 178 -8.30 3.24 -3.00
CA GLN A 178 -9.71 3.36 -3.39
C GLN A 178 -9.95 2.70 -4.76
N SER A 179 -10.87 1.76 -4.91
CA SER A 179 -11.73 1.10 -3.89
C SER A 179 -10.96 0.18 -2.93
N LYS A 180 -11.59 -0.22 -1.83
CA LYS A 180 -11.04 -1.24 -0.93
C LYS A 180 -10.97 -2.60 -1.62
N GLY A 181 -9.82 -3.26 -1.50
CA GLY A 181 -9.62 -4.65 -1.89
C GLY A 181 -9.73 -5.61 -0.70
N ASN A 182 -9.19 -6.82 -0.85
CA ASN A 182 -9.16 -7.83 0.21
C ASN A 182 -10.53 -8.17 0.79
N ILE A 183 -11.55 -8.16 -0.07
CA ILE A 183 -12.91 -8.50 0.33
C ILE A 183 -13.02 -10.03 0.32
N HIS A 184 -13.35 -10.60 1.48
CA HIS A 184 -13.47 -12.05 1.64
C HIS A 184 -14.48 -12.64 0.63
N GLY A 185 -14.09 -13.73 -0.03
CA GLY A 185 -14.94 -14.43 -1.01
C GLY A 185 -15.01 -13.77 -2.39
N LEU A 186 -14.31 -12.65 -2.61
CA LEU A 186 -14.21 -12.03 -3.93
C LEU A 186 -12.85 -12.32 -4.57
N PRO A 187 -12.79 -12.42 -5.91
CA PRO A 187 -11.53 -12.64 -6.61
C PRO A 187 -10.64 -11.39 -6.55
N ILE A 188 -9.32 -11.60 -6.43
CA ILE A 188 -8.32 -10.52 -6.44
C ILE A 188 -8.37 -9.76 -7.78
N TYR A 189 -8.49 -10.51 -8.87
CA TYR A 189 -8.85 -10.04 -10.22
C TYR A 189 -9.65 -11.13 -10.94
N LYS A 190 -10.34 -10.81 -12.04
CA LYS A 190 -11.00 -11.86 -12.82
C LYS A 190 -10.03 -12.43 -13.85
N GLU A 191 -9.92 -13.75 -13.88
CA GLU A 191 -9.09 -14.45 -14.84
C GLU A 191 -9.69 -14.41 -16.25
N GLY A 192 -8.83 -14.32 -17.25
CA GLY A 192 -9.18 -14.46 -18.66
C GLY A 192 -8.30 -13.60 -19.57
N PRO A 193 -8.59 -13.58 -20.89
CA PRO A 193 -7.76 -12.86 -21.84
C PRO A 193 -7.64 -11.38 -21.47
N THR A 194 -6.42 -10.84 -21.56
CA THR A 194 -6.12 -9.45 -21.25
C THR A 194 -7.14 -8.50 -21.89
N CYS A 195 -7.68 -7.59 -21.08
CA CYS A 195 -8.69 -6.61 -21.49
C CYS A 195 -10.05 -7.15 -21.99
N SER A 196 -10.33 -8.46 -21.86
CA SER A 196 -11.61 -9.02 -22.34
C SER A 196 -12.83 -8.65 -21.48
N ALA A 197 -12.64 -8.07 -20.29
CA ALA A 197 -13.72 -7.64 -19.43
C ALA A 197 -13.40 -6.35 -18.65
N CYS A 198 -12.75 -5.39 -19.30
CA CYS A 198 -12.61 -4.04 -18.72
C CYS A 198 -14.01 -3.49 -18.34
N PRO A 199 -14.16 -2.83 -17.18
CA PRO A 199 -15.45 -2.29 -16.75
C PRO A 199 -16.09 -1.35 -17.77
N ALA A 200 -17.42 -1.28 -17.79
CA ALA A 200 -18.14 -0.37 -18.67
C ALA A 200 -17.62 1.08 -18.54
N SER A 201 -17.59 1.80 -19.66
CA SER A 201 -17.05 3.17 -19.78
C SER A 201 -15.54 3.33 -19.54
N THR A 202 -14.78 2.22 -19.50
CA THR A 202 -13.31 2.26 -19.50
C THR A 202 -12.75 1.80 -20.84
N LYS A 203 -11.50 2.16 -21.12
CA LYS A 203 -10.74 1.67 -22.29
C LYS A 203 -9.63 0.74 -21.84
N CYS A 204 -9.08 -0.04 -22.77
CA CYS A 204 -7.89 -0.85 -22.52
C CYS A 204 -6.67 -0.20 -23.16
N GLU A 205 -5.61 -0.01 -22.38
CA GLU A 205 -4.28 0.33 -22.89
C GLU A 205 -3.57 -0.96 -23.31
N ARG A 206 -3.67 -1.32 -24.60
CA ARG A 206 -3.22 -2.62 -25.13
C ARG A 206 -1.80 -3.02 -24.76
N ARG A 207 -0.87 -2.07 -24.69
CA ARG A 207 0.53 -2.33 -24.32
C ARG A 207 0.69 -2.82 -22.89
N SER A 208 -0.06 -2.23 -21.94
CA SER A 208 0.04 -2.58 -20.53
C SER A 208 -0.98 -3.63 -20.10
N GLY A 209 -2.04 -3.83 -20.89
CA GLY A 209 -3.17 -4.69 -20.53
C GLY A 209 -4.10 -4.09 -19.48
N LEU A 210 -3.87 -2.82 -19.09
CA LEU A 210 -4.62 -2.15 -18.04
C LEU A 210 -5.84 -1.39 -18.57
N CYS A 211 -6.95 -1.49 -17.84
CA CYS A 211 -8.18 -0.75 -18.09
C CYS A 211 -8.08 0.67 -17.49
N PHE A 212 -8.62 1.72 -18.12
CA PHE A 212 -8.53 3.11 -17.64
C PHE A 212 -9.73 3.98 -17.99
#